data_AF-A0A0W0FQG5-F1
#
_entry.id   AF-A0A0W0FQG5-F1
#
_cell.length_a   1.000
_cell.length_b   1.000
_cell.length_c   1.000
_cell.angle_alpha   90.00
_cell.angle_beta   90.00
_cell.angle_gamma   90.00
#
_symmetry.space_group_name_H-M   'P 1'
#
loop_
_entity.id
_entity.type
_entity.pdbx_description
1 polymer ?
#
loop_
_entity_poly.entity_id
_entity_poly.type
_entity_poly.pdbx_seq_one_letter_code
_entity_poly.pdbx_strand_id
1 'polypeptide(L)'
;MTGLLTSRWGLLSRAIRLASALPSPPRVVGFRNFSAGFVVAQLPRATATITKLEEGHHVVKLNDEGGGLFECDEEPHMLSAPFAPGYIPLRFGDILKSPENEYEVVRKLGWGASSSVWLARRCDDQTRYVALKILTCAESARIHYEKGYELEALLRMRKDSATSHPGRTYCTDAVEIFVITSKHGGHLCFAFRPHSASLECLLWEMSSDAGRFRLPIPAIANILRQTALGVSYLHSLGMVHTDIKASNLFITIDKELHAIDQFLHDNPSETYPPRHEPSLSSEPIVTAFTEPLPPFSFTTFEKLEIRLGDFGEAIPTDKITENLMAMPTVLRAPEIILGHKWGQPADIWAIGCLALELVTGTRIFDLDAPPNMTFTDMHIARIAELLGPFPTSFLNACHRRSLFFDDTGNLNKPVTEEAIRYADLKTRLSDSGLHDKQLDLVEQFINRCLFIDPALRPSASDLLQDSWLAAYSQ
;
A
#
# COMPACT_ATOMS: atom_id res chain seq x y z
N MET A 1 48.56 -4.40 -59.45
CA MET A 1 47.97 -5.62 -60.02
C MET A 1 46.86 -6.06 -59.09
N THR A 2 45.60 -6.03 -59.59
CA THR A 2 44.43 -6.90 -59.25
C THR A 2 44.17 -7.21 -57.76
N GLY A 3 43.03 -6.97 -57.11
CA GLY A 3 41.63 -6.64 -57.42
C GLY A 3 40.86 -6.86 -56.09
N LEU A 4 39.87 -6.02 -55.71
CA LEU A 4 38.42 -6.34 -55.66
C LEU A 4 38.11 -7.73 -55.01
N LEU A 5 37.31 -7.92 -53.95
CA LEU A 5 36.04 -7.31 -53.52
C LEU A 5 35.64 -7.86 -52.12
N THR A 6 34.94 -7.03 -51.33
CA THR A 6 33.84 -7.36 -50.37
C THR A 6 34.08 -8.37 -49.24
N SER A 7 33.49 -8.31 -48.04
CA SER A 7 32.76 -7.32 -47.24
C SER A 7 32.46 -8.02 -45.90
N ARG A 8 32.22 -7.21 -44.85
CA ARG A 8 31.36 -7.50 -43.69
C ARG A 8 31.91 -8.29 -42.46
N TRP A 9 32.09 -7.48 -41.42
CA TRP A 9 31.89 -7.71 -39.97
C TRP A 9 32.89 -8.60 -39.20
N GLY A 10 33.54 -7.99 -38.21
CA GLY A 10 34.17 -8.73 -37.13
C GLY A 10 35.12 -7.92 -36.26
N LEU A 11 34.58 -7.35 -35.19
CA LEU A 11 35.28 -7.17 -33.91
C LEU A 11 36.27 -6.00 -33.79
N LEU A 12 35.66 -4.86 -33.45
CA LEU A 12 36.12 -3.92 -32.43
C LEU A 12 36.76 -4.68 -31.25
N SER A 13 38.08 -4.78 -31.24
CA SER A 13 38.87 -5.10 -30.05
C SER A 13 40.15 -4.29 -30.12
N ARG A 14 40.60 -3.80 -28.95
CA ARG A 14 41.75 -2.90 -28.73
C ARG A 14 41.49 -1.41 -28.91
N ALA A 15 40.84 -0.83 -27.90
CA ALA A 15 41.33 0.41 -27.31
C ALA A 15 40.97 0.45 -25.81
N ILE A 16 41.52 -0.52 -25.06
CA ILE A 16 41.73 -0.38 -23.61
C ILE A 16 43.24 -0.17 -23.45
N ARG A 17 43.65 1.03 -23.05
CA ARG A 17 44.66 1.31 -21.99
C ARG A 17 45.03 2.80 -21.96
N LEU A 18 45.23 3.26 -20.71
CA LEU A 18 45.65 4.59 -20.22
C LEU A 18 44.43 5.54 -20.07
N ALA A 19 43.98 5.93 -18.88
CA ALA A 19 44.72 6.22 -17.65
C ALA A 19 43.91 5.90 -16.37
N SER A 20 44.63 5.35 -15.40
CA SER A 20 44.28 5.25 -13.99
C SER A 20 44.60 6.57 -13.27
N ALA A 21 43.67 7.10 -12.47
CA ALA A 21 43.88 7.63 -11.11
C ALA A 21 42.70 8.54 -10.71
N LEU A 22 41.92 8.12 -9.71
CA LEU A 22 41.26 8.91 -8.63
C LEU A 22 40.37 7.94 -7.79
N PRO A 23 40.16 8.19 -6.49
CA PRO A 23 39.57 7.23 -5.56
C PRO A 23 38.08 7.00 -5.82
N SER A 24 37.68 5.73 -5.78
CA SER A 24 36.30 5.27 -5.95
C SER A 24 35.38 5.80 -4.84
N PRO A 25 34.18 6.34 -5.15
CA PRO A 25 33.11 6.46 -4.17
C PRO A 25 32.55 5.07 -3.79
N PRO A 26 31.85 4.94 -2.65
CA PRO A 26 31.40 3.65 -2.14
C PRO A 26 30.53 2.92 -3.16
N ARG A 27 30.82 1.62 -3.33
CA ARG A 27 30.16 0.72 -4.26
C ARG A 27 28.65 0.67 -3.98
N VAL A 28 27.87 1.33 -4.82
CA VAL A 28 26.49 0.89 -5.09
C VAL A 28 26.62 -0.53 -5.66
N VAL A 29 26.19 -1.54 -4.91
CA VAL A 29 26.20 -2.93 -5.35
C VAL A 29 25.33 -3.02 -6.60
N GLY A 30 25.99 -3.15 -7.74
CA GLY A 30 25.33 -3.23 -9.04
C GLY A 30 24.50 -4.51 -9.18
N PHE A 31 23.44 -4.40 -9.97
CA PHE A 31 22.48 -5.42 -10.43
C PHE A 31 23.02 -6.84 -10.73
N ARG A 32 24.34 -7.04 -10.87
CA ARG A 32 24.97 -8.31 -11.26
C ARG A 32 25.07 -9.36 -10.14
N ASN A 33 24.90 -8.99 -8.87
CA ASN A 33 24.92 -9.97 -7.77
C ASN A 33 23.54 -10.56 -7.43
N PHE A 34 22.46 -10.08 -8.05
CA PHE A 34 21.11 -10.63 -7.84
C PHE A 34 20.93 -12.03 -8.46
N SER A 35 21.76 -12.43 -9.43
CA SER A 35 21.57 -13.69 -10.17
C SER A 35 22.03 -14.95 -9.43
N ALA A 36 22.76 -14.84 -8.32
CA ALA A 36 23.36 -15.99 -7.66
C ALA A 36 22.41 -16.74 -6.69
N GLY A 37 21.26 -16.15 -6.35
CA GLY A 37 20.30 -16.72 -5.40
C GLY A 37 19.00 -17.27 -6.00
N PHE A 38 18.74 -17.06 -7.30
CA PHE A 38 17.53 -17.54 -7.96
C PHE A 38 17.84 -18.79 -8.77
N VAL A 39 17.75 -19.97 -8.14
CA VAL A 39 17.74 -21.23 -8.90
C VAL A 39 16.39 -21.34 -9.61
N VAL A 40 16.45 -21.37 -10.94
CA VAL A 40 15.32 -21.42 -11.87
C VAL A 40 14.74 -22.83 -11.89
N ALA A 41 13.52 -22.98 -11.38
CA ALA A 41 12.53 -23.90 -11.91
C ALA A 41 11.35 -23.05 -12.39
N GLN A 42 10.77 -23.36 -13.55
CA GLN A 42 9.55 -22.70 -14.05
C GLN A 42 8.56 -22.54 -12.91
N LEU A 43 8.32 -21.30 -12.44
CA LEU A 43 7.50 -21.05 -11.26
C LEU A 43 6.09 -21.57 -11.54
N PRO A 44 5.64 -22.64 -10.86
CA PRO A 44 4.24 -22.96 -10.86
C PRO A 44 3.54 -21.74 -10.25
N ARG A 45 2.56 -21.16 -10.95
CA ARG A 45 1.65 -20.21 -10.30
C ARG A 45 1.09 -20.93 -9.08
N ALA A 46 1.13 -20.32 -7.90
CA ALA A 46 0.48 -20.90 -6.74
C ALA A 46 -1.00 -21.07 -7.08
N THR A 47 -1.53 -22.29 -6.98
CA THR A 47 -2.90 -22.61 -7.38
C THR A 47 -3.90 -22.49 -6.23
N ALA A 48 -3.43 -22.23 -5.01
CA ALA A 48 -4.26 -22.12 -3.82
C ALA A 48 -4.84 -20.71 -3.62
N THR A 49 -6.15 -20.65 -3.38
CA THR A 49 -6.84 -19.46 -2.89
C THR A 49 -6.70 -19.41 -1.37
N ILE A 50 -6.12 -18.32 -0.84
CA ILE A 50 -6.01 -18.03 0.60
C ILE A 50 -7.27 -17.29 1.02
N THR A 51 -8.08 -17.90 1.89
CA THR A 51 -9.25 -17.22 2.49
C THR A 51 -9.03 -17.05 3.99
N LYS A 52 -9.16 -15.82 4.49
CA LYS A 52 -9.16 -15.49 5.93
C LYS A 52 -10.55 -15.76 6.51
N LEU A 53 -10.63 -16.50 7.63
CA LEU A 53 -11.88 -16.73 8.38
C LEU A 53 -12.10 -15.61 9.45
N GLU A 54 -13.36 -15.39 9.85
CA GLU A 54 -13.81 -14.36 10.82
C GLU A 54 -13.76 -14.82 12.30
N GLU A 55 -13.95 -13.84 13.21
CA GLU A 55 -14.01 -13.89 14.69
C GLU A 55 -12.67 -13.90 15.46
N GLY A 56 -11.90 -12.81 15.34
CA GLY A 56 -10.79 -12.50 16.27
C GLY A 56 -9.56 -13.43 16.19
N HIS A 57 -9.65 -14.51 15.43
CA HIS A 57 -8.58 -15.45 15.17
C HIS A 57 -8.29 -15.51 13.67
N HIS A 58 -7.02 -15.51 13.31
CA HIS A 58 -6.61 -15.68 11.93
C HIS A 58 -6.62 -17.17 11.63
N VAL A 59 -7.48 -17.60 10.71
CA VAL A 59 -7.38 -18.95 10.15
C VAL A 59 -7.34 -18.82 8.65
N VAL A 60 -6.27 -19.32 8.06
CA VAL A 60 -6.11 -19.39 6.60
C VAL A 60 -6.49 -20.76 6.14
N LYS A 61 -7.50 -20.81 5.27
CA LYS A 61 -7.88 -22.02 4.56
C LYS A 61 -7.24 -22.03 3.18
N LEU A 62 -6.43 -23.05 2.92
CA LEU A 62 -5.91 -23.36 1.59
C LEU A 62 -6.76 -24.45 0.95
N ASN A 63 -7.21 -24.21 -0.28
CA ASN A 63 -7.80 -25.24 -1.13
C ASN A 63 -6.69 -25.79 -2.03
N ASP A 64 -6.29 -27.04 -1.82
CA ASP A 64 -5.41 -27.72 -2.77
C ASP A 64 -6.22 -28.28 -3.97
N GLU A 65 -5.53 -28.59 -5.08
CA GLU A 65 -6.15 -29.16 -6.29
C GLU A 65 -6.80 -30.55 -6.06
N GLY A 66 -6.56 -31.17 -4.90
CA GLY A 66 -7.13 -32.45 -4.47
C GLY A 66 -8.37 -32.32 -3.58
N GLY A 67 -8.82 -31.10 -3.27
CA GLY A 67 -9.95 -30.85 -2.36
C GLY A 67 -9.62 -30.96 -0.87
N GLY A 68 -8.33 -31.09 -0.51
CA GLY A 68 -7.82 -31.03 0.85
C GLY A 68 -7.87 -29.61 1.40
N LEU A 69 -8.26 -29.50 2.67
CA LEU A 69 -8.29 -28.23 3.41
C LEU A 69 -7.10 -28.22 4.36
N PHE A 70 -6.20 -27.26 4.19
CA PHE A 70 -5.15 -27.01 5.18
C PHE A 70 -5.44 -25.70 5.92
N GLU A 71 -5.61 -25.81 7.24
CA GLU A 71 -5.89 -24.70 8.13
C GLU A 71 -4.62 -24.28 8.87
N CYS A 72 -4.24 -23.01 8.70
CA CYS A 72 -3.11 -22.37 9.39
C CYS A 72 -3.65 -21.34 10.38
N ASP A 73 -2.97 -21.18 11.52
CA ASP A 73 -3.29 -20.17 12.53
C ASP A 73 -2.92 -18.73 12.08
N GLU A 74 -2.08 -18.59 11.04
CA GLU A 74 -1.68 -17.31 10.44
C GLU A 74 -1.33 -17.54 8.95
N GLU A 75 -0.37 -16.81 8.37
CA GLU A 75 0.14 -17.11 7.04
C GLU A 75 0.67 -18.56 6.94
N PRO A 76 0.50 -19.22 5.78
CA PRO A 76 0.98 -20.57 5.52
C PRO A 76 2.50 -20.62 5.30
N HIS A 77 3.28 -20.19 6.30
CA HIS A 77 4.74 -20.06 6.26
C HIS A 77 5.49 -21.39 6.11
N MET A 78 4.83 -22.51 6.36
CA MET A 78 5.41 -23.83 6.14
C MET A 78 5.24 -24.34 4.71
N LEU A 79 4.41 -23.68 3.91
CA LEU A 79 4.08 -24.10 2.56
C LEU A 79 4.71 -23.18 1.52
N SER A 80 5.06 -23.74 0.37
CA SER A 80 5.59 -23.02 -0.78
C SER A 80 5.05 -23.62 -2.08
N ALA A 81 5.55 -23.14 -3.23
CA ALA A 81 5.05 -23.54 -4.53
C ALA A 81 5.12 -25.07 -4.73
N PRO A 82 4.11 -25.69 -5.38
CA PRO A 82 2.95 -25.06 -6.03
C PRO A 82 1.80 -24.69 -5.08
N PHE A 83 1.85 -25.08 -3.80
CA PHE A 83 0.70 -25.03 -2.88
C PHE A 83 0.48 -23.67 -2.21
N ALA A 84 1.51 -22.85 -2.09
CA ALA A 84 1.44 -21.55 -1.42
C ALA A 84 2.49 -20.58 -2.00
N PRO A 85 2.36 -19.26 -1.78
CA PRO A 85 3.30 -18.26 -2.31
C PRO A 85 4.70 -18.32 -1.69
N GLY A 86 4.90 -19.08 -0.60
CA GLY A 86 6.18 -19.25 0.07
C GLY A 86 6.54 -18.07 0.97
N TYR A 87 5.89 -17.94 2.12
CA TYR A 87 6.26 -16.95 3.16
C TYR A 87 7.54 -17.40 3.88
N ILE A 88 8.29 -16.46 4.44
CA ILE A 88 9.50 -16.81 5.19
C ILE A 88 9.13 -17.49 6.54
N PRO A 89 9.68 -18.67 6.86
CA PRO A 89 9.37 -19.39 8.09
C PRO A 89 10.28 -18.94 9.24
N LEU A 90 10.02 -17.76 9.82
CA LEU A 90 10.82 -17.18 10.91
C LEU A 90 10.35 -17.60 12.30
N ARG A 91 11.31 -17.64 13.23
CA ARG A 91 11.11 -17.79 14.68
C ARG A 91 11.67 -16.57 15.41
N PHE A 92 11.15 -16.31 16.61
CA PHE A 92 11.73 -15.28 17.48
C PHE A 92 13.18 -15.65 17.85
N GLY A 93 14.07 -14.65 17.80
CA GLY A 93 15.51 -14.83 17.98
C GLY A 93 16.29 -15.21 16.71
N ASP A 94 15.61 -15.50 15.60
CA ASP A 94 16.30 -15.73 14.32
C ASP A 94 17.10 -14.48 13.91
N ILE A 95 18.34 -14.69 13.46
CA ILE A 95 19.23 -13.62 13.00
C ILE A 95 19.25 -13.59 11.46
N LEU A 96 18.69 -12.52 10.89
CA LEU A 96 18.69 -12.24 9.47
C LEU A 96 19.88 -11.38 9.10
N LYS A 97 20.70 -11.87 8.17
CA LYS A 97 21.91 -11.17 7.71
C LYS A 97 21.60 -10.34 6.46
N SER A 98 21.80 -9.04 6.56
CA SER A 98 21.83 -8.14 5.40
C SER A 98 23.29 -7.79 5.06
N PRO A 99 23.54 -7.14 3.90
CA PRO A 99 24.86 -6.61 3.59
C PRO A 99 25.40 -5.59 4.60
N GLU A 100 24.52 -4.84 5.27
CA GLU A 100 24.93 -3.76 6.18
C GLU A 100 24.81 -4.11 7.67
N ASN A 101 23.91 -5.03 8.06
CA ASN A 101 23.58 -5.34 9.46
C ASN A 101 23.18 -6.82 9.67
N GLU A 102 23.06 -7.18 10.95
CA GLU A 102 22.33 -8.38 11.38
C GLU A 102 21.07 -7.94 12.14
N TYR A 103 19.95 -8.61 11.88
CA TYR A 103 18.63 -8.28 12.42
C TYR A 103 18.05 -9.46 13.18
N GLU A 104 17.86 -9.31 14.48
CA GLU A 104 17.22 -10.30 15.33
C GLU A 104 15.71 -10.13 15.32
N VAL A 105 14.97 -11.16 14.93
CA VAL A 105 13.50 -11.16 14.88
C VAL A 105 12.94 -11.15 16.30
N VAL A 106 12.13 -10.13 16.65
CA VAL A 106 11.60 -9.98 18.03
C VAL A 106 10.09 -10.12 18.13
N ARG A 107 9.33 -9.71 17.10
CA ARG A 107 7.87 -9.69 17.13
C ARG A 107 7.32 -9.72 15.71
N LYS A 108 6.16 -10.32 15.51
CA LYS A 108 5.45 -10.29 14.24
C LYS A 108 4.41 -9.17 14.26
N LEU A 109 4.47 -8.27 13.29
CA LEU A 109 3.63 -7.07 13.25
C LEU A 109 2.40 -7.24 12.36
N GLY A 110 2.48 -8.09 11.35
CA GLY A 110 1.41 -8.27 10.39
C GLY A 110 1.79 -9.19 9.25
N TRP A 111 0.80 -9.55 8.44
CA TRP A 111 1.01 -10.26 7.18
C TRP A 111 -0.15 -9.98 6.24
N GLY A 112 0.10 -10.17 4.94
CA GLY A 112 -0.88 -10.06 3.89
C GLY A 112 -0.54 -11.01 2.75
N ALA A 113 -1.33 -11.00 1.66
CA ALA A 113 -1.23 -12.00 0.59
C ALA A 113 0.17 -12.16 -0.03
N SER A 114 1.01 -11.12 0.03
CA SER A 114 2.30 -11.05 -0.66
C SER A 114 3.51 -10.96 0.27
N SER A 115 3.33 -10.77 1.58
CA SER A 115 4.44 -10.54 2.53
C SER A 115 4.07 -10.77 3.99
N SER A 116 5.09 -10.93 4.85
CA SER A 116 4.96 -10.81 6.30
C SER A 116 5.85 -9.69 6.82
N VAL A 117 5.42 -9.02 7.89
CA VAL A 117 6.09 -7.86 8.49
C VAL A 117 6.50 -8.20 9.91
N TRP A 118 7.78 -7.99 10.20
CA TRP A 118 8.40 -8.36 11.47
C TRP A 118 9.11 -7.17 12.08
N LEU A 119 8.96 -6.98 13.38
CA LEU A 119 9.84 -6.13 14.14
C LEU A 119 11.14 -6.89 14.38
N ALA A 120 12.26 -6.25 14.09
CA ALA A 120 13.58 -6.80 14.36
C ALA A 120 14.47 -5.77 15.06
N ARG A 121 15.33 -6.26 15.95
CA ARG A 121 16.37 -5.46 16.60
C ARG A 121 17.64 -5.52 15.77
N ARG A 122 18.27 -4.37 15.51
CA ARG A 122 19.61 -4.37 14.90
C ARG A 122 20.63 -4.88 15.91
N CYS A 123 21.50 -5.79 15.47
CA CYS A 123 22.53 -6.36 16.36
C CYS A 123 23.67 -5.37 16.67
N ASP A 124 23.85 -4.32 15.88
CA ASP A 124 24.87 -3.29 16.10
C ASP A 124 24.47 -2.23 17.14
N ASP A 125 23.17 -2.14 17.45
CA ASP A 125 22.60 -1.20 18.40
C ASP A 125 21.28 -1.75 18.97
N GLN A 126 21.29 -2.18 20.23
CA GLN A 126 20.11 -2.75 20.89
C GLN A 126 18.94 -1.75 21.00
N THR A 127 19.19 -0.45 20.86
CA THR A 127 18.15 0.60 20.93
C THR A 127 17.51 0.90 19.57
N ARG A 128 17.89 0.16 18.52
CA ARG A 128 17.48 0.46 17.15
C ARG A 128 16.66 -0.68 16.51
N TYR A 129 15.35 -0.53 16.60
CA TYR A 129 14.37 -1.39 15.93
C TYR A 129 14.21 -1.03 14.45
N VAL A 130 13.82 -2.02 13.64
CA VAL A 130 13.35 -1.89 12.26
C VAL A 130 12.09 -2.73 12.04
N ALA A 131 11.25 -2.30 11.11
CA ALA A 131 10.18 -3.13 10.56
C ALA A 131 10.68 -3.76 9.25
N LEU A 132 10.79 -5.09 9.22
CA LEU A 132 11.18 -5.88 8.06
C LEU A 132 9.92 -6.35 7.33
N LYS A 133 9.60 -5.75 6.18
CA LYS A 133 8.61 -6.31 5.24
C LYS A 133 9.32 -7.31 4.35
N ILE A 134 9.03 -8.59 4.54
CA ILE A 134 9.65 -9.70 3.83
C ILE A 134 8.63 -10.28 2.86
N LEU A 135 8.90 -10.13 1.57
CA LEU A 135 8.00 -10.62 0.53
C LEU A 135 8.05 -12.14 0.45
N THR A 136 6.94 -12.72 0.02
CA THR A 136 6.88 -14.14 -0.35
C THR A 136 7.84 -14.45 -1.51
N CYS A 137 8.22 -15.70 -1.68
CA CYS A 137 9.03 -16.12 -2.83
C CYS A 137 8.34 -15.78 -4.16
N ALA A 138 7.03 -16.02 -4.24
CA ALA A 138 6.22 -15.71 -5.41
C ALA A 138 6.24 -14.21 -5.74
N GLU A 139 6.01 -13.35 -4.74
CA GLU A 139 6.03 -11.90 -4.95
C GLU A 139 7.43 -11.38 -5.28
N SER A 140 8.46 -11.91 -4.61
CA SER A 140 9.86 -11.56 -4.90
C SER A 140 10.22 -11.89 -6.35
N ALA A 141 9.79 -13.06 -6.83
CA ALA A 141 9.96 -13.44 -8.22
C ALA A 141 9.13 -12.57 -9.17
N ARG A 142 7.89 -12.21 -8.81
CA ARG A 142 7.04 -11.31 -9.58
C ARG A 142 7.69 -9.94 -9.77
N ILE A 143 8.29 -9.36 -8.74
CA ILE A 143 9.03 -8.09 -8.85
C ILE A 143 10.28 -8.27 -9.73
N HIS A 144 10.98 -9.40 -9.61
CA HIS A 144 12.21 -9.62 -10.37
C HIS A 144 11.97 -9.85 -11.88
N TYR A 145 10.92 -10.60 -12.23
CA TYR A 145 10.65 -11.04 -13.60
C TYR A 145 9.48 -10.31 -14.28
N GLU A 146 8.57 -9.72 -13.52
CA GLU A 146 7.35 -9.07 -13.99
C GLU A 146 7.24 -7.59 -13.57
N LYS A 147 6.03 -7.02 -13.65
CA LYS A 147 5.69 -5.61 -13.40
C LYS A 147 5.30 -5.37 -11.93
N GLY A 148 6.20 -5.65 -11.00
CA GLY A 148 6.08 -5.19 -9.61
C GLY A 148 6.87 -3.90 -9.40
N TYR A 149 6.25 -2.86 -8.85
CA TYR A 149 6.85 -1.52 -8.80
C TYR A 149 7.14 -1.01 -7.40
N GLU A 150 6.85 -1.76 -6.34
CA GLU A 150 7.20 -1.37 -4.96
C GLU A 150 8.71 -1.15 -4.82
N LEU A 151 9.53 -2.09 -5.34
CA LEU A 151 10.98 -1.94 -5.36
C LEU A 151 11.42 -0.68 -6.12
N GLU A 152 10.79 -0.38 -7.27
CA GLU A 152 11.10 0.83 -8.05
C GLU A 152 10.73 2.10 -7.29
N ALA A 153 9.57 2.14 -6.63
CA ALA A 153 9.13 3.26 -5.80
C ALA A 153 10.16 3.57 -4.70
N LEU A 154 10.53 2.53 -3.93
CA LEU A 154 11.52 2.64 -2.85
C LEU A 154 12.90 3.05 -3.37
N LEU A 155 13.35 2.49 -4.50
CA LEU A 155 14.63 2.87 -5.10
C LEU A 155 14.64 4.32 -5.61
N ARG A 156 13.52 4.82 -6.16
CA ARG A 156 13.39 6.25 -6.55
C ARG A 156 13.50 7.16 -5.33
N MET A 157 12.80 6.85 -4.24
CA MET A 157 12.87 7.62 -3.00
C MET A 157 14.27 7.62 -2.37
N ARG A 158 14.98 6.48 -2.39
CA ARG A 158 16.36 6.40 -1.90
C ARG A 158 17.33 7.19 -2.78
N LYS A 159 17.18 7.13 -4.11
CA LYS A 159 17.98 7.92 -5.05
C LYS A 159 17.76 9.43 -4.87
N ASP A 160 16.53 9.84 -4.54
CA ASP A 160 16.17 11.23 -4.28
C ASP A 160 16.44 11.66 -2.82
N SER A 161 17.28 10.93 -2.07
CA SER A 161 17.58 11.23 -0.66
C SER A 161 18.15 12.63 -0.39
N ALA A 162 18.68 13.31 -1.41
CA ALA A 162 19.19 14.68 -1.31
C ALA A 162 18.14 15.77 -1.62
N THR A 163 16.88 15.41 -1.93
CA THR A 163 15.84 16.39 -2.25
C THR A 163 15.46 17.24 -1.04
N SER A 164 15.09 18.49 -1.31
CA SER A 164 14.48 19.39 -0.32
C SER A 164 12.95 19.36 -0.38
N HIS A 165 12.36 18.38 -1.07
CA HIS A 165 10.91 18.30 -1.21
C HIS A 165 10.25 18.10 0.18
N PRO A 166 9.37 19.01 0.63
CA PRO A 166 8.80 18.97 2.00
C PRO A 166 7.97 17.70 2.25
N GLY A 167 7.39 17.15 1.19
CA GLY A 167 6.63 15.91 1.22
C GLY A 167 7.43 14.64 1.56
N ARG A 168 8.76 14.64 1.37
CA ARG A 168 9.59 13.44 1.57
C ARG A 168 9.47 12.87 2.98
N THR A 169 9.40 13.75 3.98
CA THR A 169 9.29 13.33 5.38
C THR A 169 7.96 12.65 5.69
N TYR A 170 6.96 12.75 4.80
CA TYR A 170 5.63 12.18 4.98
C TYR A 170 5.43 10.87 4.17
N CYS A 171 6.51 10.29 3.64
CA CYS A 171 6.52 8.94 3.09
C CYS A 171 7.39 8.01 3.93
N THR A 172 7.03 6.73 4.02
CA THR A 172 7.92 5.71 4.57
C THR A 172 9.09 5.49 3.62
N ASP A 173 10.30 5.33 4.17
CA ASP A 173 11.52 5.14 3.40
C ASP A 173 12.24 3.88 3.87
N ALA A 174 12.73 3.08 2.92
CA ALA A 174 13.47 1.87 3.22
C ALA A 174 14.92 2.23 3.59
N VAL A 175 15.29 1.95 4.85
CA VAL A 175 16.65 2.14 5.33
C VAL A 175 17.61 1.17 4.67
N GLU A 176 17.16 -0.06 4.40
CA GLU A 176 17.90 -1.08 3.67
C GLU A 176 16.96 -1.90 2.78
N ILE A 177 17.49 -2.38 1.64
CA ILE A 177 16.79 -3.28 0.72
C ILE A 177 17.75 -4.41 0.39
N PHE A 178 17.37 -5.64 0.67
CA PHE A 178 18.24 -6.81 0.51
C PHE A 178 17.44 -8.07 0.20
N VAL A 179 18.14 -9.16 -0.11
CA VAL A 179 17.54 -10.47 -0.37
C VAL A 179 18.02 -11.45 0.68
N ILE A 180 17.10 -12.20 1.26
CA ILE A 180 17.38 -13.31 2.17
C ILE A 180 16.90 -14.62 1.55
N THR A 181 17.57 -15.73 1.85
CA THR A 181 17.20 -17.05 1.32
C THR A 181 16.72 -17.92 2.46
N SER A 182 15.54 -18.53 2.29
CA SER A 182 15.00 -19.54 3.19
C SER A 182 14.96 -20.90 2.48
N LYS A 183 14.42 -21.92 3.17
CA LYS A 183 14.14 -23.23 2.56
C LYS A 183 13.18 -23.17 1.36
N HIS A 184 12.37 -22.10 1.25
CA HIS A 184 11.42 -21.93 0.15
C HIS A 184 11.99 -21.19 -1.06
N GLY A 185 13.08 -20.43 -0.88
CA GLY A 185 13.69 -19.63 -1.94
C GLY A 185 14.15 -18.25 -1.48
N GLY A 186 14.40 -17.38 -2.46
CA GLY A 186 14.82 -16.00 -2.24
C GLY A 186 13.63 -15.08 -1.94
N HIS A 187 13.79 -14.25 -0.90
CA HIS A 187 12.82 -13.27 -0.44
C HIS A 187 13.42 -11.87 -0.54
N LEU A 188 12.75 -10.96 -1.23
CA LEU A 188 13.07 -9.55 -1.20
C LEU A 188 12.60 -8.97 0.14
N CYS A 189 13.49 -8.25 0.81
CA CYS A 189 13.28 -7.68 2.14
C CYS A 189 13.46 -6.17 2.08
N PHE A 190 12.51 -5.45 2.68
CA PHE A 190 12.56 -4.01 2.88
C PHE A 190 12.62 -3.73 4.38
N ALA A 191 13.71 -3.12 4.84
CA ALA A 191 13.85 -2.65 6.21
C ALA A 191 13.38 -1.20 6.28
N PHE A 192 12.40 -0.92 7.13
CA PHE A 192 11.87 0.42 7.40
C PHE A 192 12.16 0.83 8.83
N ARG A 193 12.13 2.15 9.08
CA ARG A 193 11.96 2.62 10.47
C ARG A 193 10.60 2.12 10.98
N PRO A 194 10.51 1.62 12.22
CA PRO A 194 9.25 1.17 12.75
C PRO A 194 8.32 2.37 12.91
N HIS A 195 7.08 2.17 12.48
CA HIS A 195 5.97 3.03 12.81
C HIS A 195 5.08 2.33 13.83
N SER A 196 4.18 3.10 14.41
CA SER A 196 3.18 2.63 15.36
C SER A 196 2.03 1.95 14.59
N ALA A 197 0.82 2.01 15.15
CA ALA A 197 -0.39 1.56 14.48
C ALA A 197 -0.66 2.36 13.19
N SER A 198 -1.42 1.75 12.27
CA SER A 198 -2.02 2.50 11.15
C SER A 198 -3.11 3.43 11.67
N LEU A 199 -3.48 4.45 10.88
CA LEU A 199 -4.60 5.31 11.20
C LEU A 199 -5.89 4.50 11.33
N GLU A 200 -6.10 3.49 10.48
CA GLU A 200 -7.24 2.58 10.56
C GLU A 200 -7.35 1.88 11.93
N CYS A 201 -6.25 1.37 12.48
CA CYS A 201 -6.23 0.77 13.81
C CYS A 201 -6.64 1.78 14.89
N LEU A 202 -6.11 3.00 14.84
CA LEU A 202 -6.50 4.06 15.79
C LEU A 202 -7.99 4.41 15.67
N LEU A 203 -8.51 4.54 14.45
CA LEU A 203 -9.93 4.83 14.21
C LEU A 203 -10.83 3.71 14.73
N TRP A 204 -10.40 2.45 14.59
CA TRP A 204 -11.10 1.29 15.12
C TRP A 204 -11.15 1.30 16.66
N GLU A 205 -10.02 1.55 17.32
CA GLU A 205 -9.95 1.66 18.79
C GLU A 205 -10.84 2.79 19.34
N MET A 206 -10.98 3.88 18.58
CA MET A 206 -11.84 5.01 18.93
C MET A 206 -13.32 4.79 18.59
N SER A 207 -13.65 3.74 17.83
CA SER A 207 -15.01 3.55 17.34
C SER A 207 -15.94 3.15 18.48
N SER A 208 -17.07 3.83 18.56
CA SER A 208 -18.18 3.45 19.45
C SER A 208 -18.76 2.08 19.07
N ASP A 209 -19.57 1.49 19.94
CA ASP A 209 -20.33 0.25 19.64
C ASP A 209 -21.16 0.34 18.34
N ALA A 210 -21.48 1.55 17.89
CA ALA A 210 -22.15 1.82 16.62
C ALA A 210 -21.22 1.82 15.38
N GLY A 211 -19.94 1.46 15.53
CA GLY A 211 -18.93 1.43 14.47
C GLY A 211 -18.55 2.80 13.91
N ARG A 212 -18.79 3.87 14.68
CA ARG A 212 -18.47 5.26 14.29
C ARG A 212 -17.35 5.81 15.15
N PHE A 213 -16.41 6.50 14.51
CA PHE A 213 -15.38 7.30 15.16
C PHE A 213 -15.63 8.81 14.94
N ARG A 214 -14.98 9.65 15.74
CA ARG A 214 -14.98 11.11 15.54
C ARG A 214 -13.61 11.69 15.79
N LEU A 215 -13.10 12.45 14.82
CA LEU A 215 -11.89 13.24 14.96
C LEU A 215 -12.21 14.73 14.96
N PRO A 216 -11.47 15.56 15.72
CA PRO A 216 -11.54 17.00 15.58
C PRO A 216 -11.20 17.42 14.14
N ILE A 217 -11.95 18.35 13.56
CA ILE A 217 -11.67 18.87 12.21
C ILE A 217 -10.23 19.34 12.02
N PRO A 218 -9.59 20.04 12.98
CA PRO A 218 -8.18 20.40 12.84
C PRO A 218 -7.25 19.18 12.71
N ALA A 219 -7.57 18.08 13.38
CA ALA A 219 -6.81 16.83 13.27
C ALA A 219 -6.98 16.19 11.88
N ILE A 220 -8.21 16.15 11.36
CA ILE A 220 -8.48 15.65 10.00
C ILE A 220 -7.74 16.50 8.96
N ALA A 221 -7.81 17.83 9.07
CA ALA A 221 -7.08 18.73 8.19
C ALA A 221 -5.56 18.48 8.25
N ASN A 222 -5.01 18.26 9.45
CA ASN A 222 -3.58 17.94 9.60
C ASN A 222 -3.22 16.59 8.96
N ILE A 223 -4.05 15.54 9.13
CA ILE A 223 -3.85 14.23 8.47
C ILE A 223 -3.86 14.40 6.95
N LEU A 224 -4.89 15.05 6.39
CA LEU A 224 -5.03 15.24 4.95
C LEU A 224 -3.90 16.09 4.35
N ARG A 225 -3.43 17.11 5.08
CA ARG A 225 -2.27 17.92 4.68
C ARG A 225 -1.00 17.09 4.61
N GLN A 226 -0.73 16.25 5.61
CA GLN A 226 0.43 15.36 5.61
C GLN A 226 0.35 14.31 4.49
N THR A 227 -0.84 13.75 4.25
CA THR A 227 -1.10 12.84 3.13
C THR A 227 -0.86 13.54 1.79
N ALA A 228 -1.41 14.73 1.58
CA ALA A 228 -1.20 15.50 0.35
C ALA A 228 0.27 15.87 0.13
N LEU A 229 1.02 16.16 1.20
CA LEU A 229 2.47 16.37 1.15
C LEU A 229 3.20 15.10 0.67
N GLY A 230 2.93 13.94 1.28
CA GLY A 230 3.52 12.67 0.87
C GLY A 230 3.19 12.29 -0.58
N VAL A 231 1.92 12.47 -0.98
CA VAL A 231 1.46 12.21 -2.36
C VAL A 231 2.12 13.17 -3.35
N SER A 232 2.23 14.46 -3.02
CA SER A 232 2.93 15.46 -3.85
C SER A 232 4.38 15.05 -4.10
N TYR A 233 5.08 14.56 -3.08
CA TYR A 233 6.42 14.02 -3.23
C TYR A 233 6.45 12.78 -4.14
N LEU A 234 5.60 11.80 -3.89
CA LEU A 234 5.51 10.59 -4.72
C LEU A 234 5.21 10.93 -6.19
N HIS A 235 4.33 11.90 -6.43
CA HIS A 235 3.99 12.40 -7.75
C HIS A 235 5.19 13.06 -8.44
N SER A 236 6.03 13.80 -7.69
CA SER A 236 7.26 14.38 -8.22
C SER A 236 8.27 13.34 -8.71
N LEU A 237 8.22 12.12 -8.17
CA LEU A 237 9.02 10.97 -8.60
C LEU A 237 8.41 10.21 -9.81
N GLY A 238 7.30 10.72 -10.37
CA GLY A 238 6.60 10.08 -11.47
C GLY A 238 5.92 8.77 -11.07
N MET A 239 5.40 8.70 -9.84
CA MET A 239 4.68 7.55 -9.30
C MET A 239 3.26 7.96 -8.92
N VAL A 240 2.32 7.01 -9.00
CA VAL A 240 0.94 7.12 -8.49
C VAL A 240 0.75 6.02 -7.45
N HIS A 241 0.21 6.32 -6.27
CA HIS A 241 0.09 5.35 -5.18
C HIS A 241 -1.00 4.31 -5.44
N THR A 242 -2.18 4.77 -5.88
CA THR A 242 -3.38 4.00 -6.20
C THR A 242 -4.06 3.24 -5.04
N ASP A 243 -3.60 3.41 -3.81
CA ASP A 243 -4.18 2.73 -2.64
C ASP A 243 -4.09 3.60 -1.37
N ILE A 244 -4.43 4.90 -1.50
CA ILE A 244 -4.44 5.82 -0.36
C ILE A 244 -5.70 5.57 0.48
N LYS A 245 -5.49 5.16 1.73
CA LYS A 245 -6.52 4.84 2.73
C LYS A 245 -5.94 4.84 4.13
N ALA A 246 -6.78 4.83 5.16
CA ALA A 246 -6.34 4.89 6.56
C ALA A 246 -5.39 3.74 6.96
N SER A 247 -5.53 2.54 6.38
CA SER A 247 -4.63 1.40 6.65
C SER A 247 -3.21 1.61 6.14
N ASN A 248 -3.01 2.49 5.16
CA ASN A 248 -1.70 2.79 4.55
C ASN A 248 -1.10 4.11 5.06
N LEU A 249 -1.71 4.73 6.08
CA LEU A 249 -1.16 5.87 6.80
C LEU A 249 -0.69 5.41 8.18
N PHE A 250 0.60 5.49 8.44
CA PHE A 250 1.22 4.98 9.66
C PHE A 250 1.55 6.10 10.63
N ILE A 251 1.22 5.91 11.91
CA ILE A 251 1.52 6.88 12.97
C ILE A 251 3.00 6.78 13.35
N THR A 252 3.69 7.91 13.48
CA THR A 252 5.13 7.92 13.78
C THR A 252 5.45 7.62 15.24
N ILE A 253 6.62 7.02 15.50
CA ILE A 253 7.19 6.83 16.85
C ILE A 253 8.46 7.70 16.96
N ASP A 254 8.36 9.00 16.69
CA ASP A 254 9.56 9.83 16.46
C ASP A 254 10.34 10.22 17.74
N LYS A 255 9.90 9.83 18.95
CA LYS A 255 10.61 10.18 20.21
C LYS A 255 10.79 9.07 21.24
N GLU A 256 10.29 7.86 20.99
CA GLU A 256 10.20 6.83 22.02
C GLU A 256 10.51 5.41 21.50
N LEU A 257 11.67 5.19 20.88
CA LEU A 257 12.11 3.81 20.63
C LEU A 257 12.22 3.00 21.95
N HIS A 258 12.53 3.66 23.07
CA HIS A 258 12.45 3.07 24.41
C HIS A 258 11.03 2.64 24.82
N ALA A 259 9.97 3.24 24.25
CA ALA A 259 8.61 2.77 24.50
C ALA A 259 8.36 1.42 23.82
N ILE A 260 9.07 1.10 22.73
CA ILE A 260 9.03 -0.24 22.14
C ILE A 260 9.67 -1.24 23.11
N ASP A 261 10.82 -0.93 23.70
CA ASP A 261 11.47 -1.81 24.69
C ASP A 261 10.53 -2.09 25.89
N GLN A 262 9.97 -1.04 26.49
CA GLN A 262 9.06 -1.17 27.63
C GLN A 262 7.79 -1.95 27.23
N PHE A 263 7.22 -1.65 26.06
CA PHE A 263 6.05 -2.35 25.56
C PHE A 263 6.31 -3.85 25.32
N LEU A 264 7.45 -4.20 24.72
CA LEU A 264 7.84 -5.60 24.49
C LEU A 264 8.15 -6.34 25.80
N HIS A 265 8.65 -5.63 26.81
CA HIS A 265 8.83 -6.20 28.15
C HIS A 265 7.49 -6.53 28.81
N ASP A 266 6.53 -5.60 28.75
CA ASP A 266 5.22 -5.76 29.39
C ASP A 266 4.27 -6.66 28.57
N ASN A 267 4.52 -6.78 27.27
CA ASN A 267 3.76 -7.59 26.32
C ASN A 267 4.77 -8.45 25.53
N PRO A 268 5.23 -9.59 26.08
CA PRO A 268 6.18 -10.46 25.39
C PRO A 268 5.53 -11.06 24.13
N SER A 269 6.32 -11.25 23.07
CA SER A 269 5.82 -11.83 21.82
C SER A 269 5.41 -13.28 21.98
N GLU A 270 4.26 -13.66 21.40
CA GLU A 270 3.66 -14.98 21.58
C GLU A 270 3.71 -15.85 20.31
N THR A 271 3.65 -17.16 20.52
CA THR A 271 3.51 -18.16 19.45
C THR A 271 2.31 -19.05 19.73
N TYR A 272 1.62 -19.49 18.68
CA TYR A 272 0.65 -20.57 18.80
C TYR A 272 1.33 -21.87 19.30
N PRO A 273 0.58 -22.78 19.94
CA PRO A 273 1.11 -24.08 20.36
C PRO A 273 1.80 -24.81 19.18
N PRO A 274 3.01 -25.37 19.38
CA PRO A 274 3.72 -26.07 18.32
C PRO A 274 2.87 -27.19 17.70
N ARG A 275 2.75 -27.19 16.37
CA ARG A 275 2.03 -28.22 15.62
C ARG A 275 3.00 -29.25 15.04
N HIS A 276 2.71 -30.53 15.24
CA HIS A 276 3.50 -31.63 14.72
C HIS A 276 2.84 -32.20 13.48
N GLU A 277 3.34 -31.84 12.30
CA GLU A 277 2.85 -32.33 11.00
C GLU A 277 4.02 -32.92 10.20
N PRO A 278 4.35 -34.21 10.42
CA PRO A 278 5.52 -34.86 9.79
C PRO A 278 5.47 -34.89 8.25
N SER A 279 4.28 -34.77 7.67
CA SER A 279 4.07 -34.66 6.23
C SER A 279 4.57 -33.33 5.66
N LEU A 280 4.66 -32.28 6.48
CA LEU A 280 5.04 -30.93 6.08
C LEU A 280 6.42 -30.52 6.61
N SER A 281 6.80 -30.99 7.80
CA SER A 281 8.04 -30.59 8.46
C SER A 281 8.52 -31.68 9.41
N SER A 282 9.83 -31.95 9.39
CA SER A 282 10.48 -32.81 10.36
C SER A 282 10.54 -32.18 11.76
N GLU A 283 10.55 -30.85 11.83
CA GLU A 283 10.55 -30.07 13.07
C GLU A 283 9.14 -29.56 13.39
N PRO A 284 8.82 -29.31 14.68
CA PRO A 284 7.57 -28.67 15.06
C PRO A 284 7.36 -27.34 14.33
N ILE A 285 6.15 -27.15 13.81
CA ILE A 285 5.70 -25.91 13.20
C ILE A 285 5.40 -24.94 14.34
N VAL A 286 6.13 -23.83 14.39
CA VAL A 286 5.94 -22.78 15.39
C VAL A 286 5.47 -21.53 14.65
N THR A 287 4.20 -21.18 14.86
CA THR A 287 3.57 -20.01 14.23
C THR A 287 3.64 -18.84 15.19
N ALA A 288 4.27 -17.73 14.79
CA ALA A 288 4.24 -16.49 15.57
C ALA A 288 2.86 -15.84 15.50
N PHE A 289 2.34 -15.39 16.65
CA PHE A 289 1.09 -14.65 16.76
C PHE A 289 1.28 -13.22 16.24
N THR A 290 0.32 -12.71 15.48
CA THR A 290 0.38 -11.35 14.91
C THR A 290 0.01 -10.32 15.97
N GLU A 291 0.98 -9.47 16.35
CA GLU A 291 0.81 -8.46 17.38
C GLU A 291 1.36 -7.11 16.90
N PRO A 292 0.54 -6.27 16.25
CA PRO A 292 0.97 -4.94 15.83
C PRO A 292 1.38 -4.09 17.03
N LEU A 293 2.21 -3.08 16.77
CA LEU A 293 2.54 -2.08 17.78
C LEU A 293 1.31 -1.20 18.07
N PRO A 294 1.02 -0.86 19.33
CA PRO A 294 -0.09 0.02 19.67
C PRO A 294 0.19 1.45 19.21
N PRO A 295 -0.82 2.34 19.17
CA PRO A 295 -0.62 3.78 18.98
C PRO A 295 0.26 4.35 20.11
N PHE A 296 1.54 4.59 19.81
CA PHE A 296 2.48 5.21 20.73
C PHE A 296 2.31 6.74 20.70
N SER A 297 2.22 7.33 21.88
CA SER A 297 2.45 8.75 22.19
C SER A 297 2.02 9.78 21.14
N PHE A 298 0.73 10.13 21.16
CA PHE A 298 0.27 11.45 20.72
C PHE A 298 -0.37 12.19 21.90
N THR A 299 0.03 13.44 22.14
CA THR A 299 -0.54 14.22 23.25
C THR A 299 -1.96 14.67 22.94
N THR A 300 -2.23 14.96 21.66
CA THR A 300 -3.55 15.37 21.14
C THR A 300 -3.65 14.96 19.67
N PHE A 301 -4.87 14.78 19.15
CA PHE A 301 -5.10 14.38 17.75
C PHE A 301 -4.57 15.40 16.74
N GLU A 302 -4.55 16.68 17.10
CA GLU A 302 -4.05 17.75 16.20
C GLU A 302 -2.56 17.63 15.94
N LYS A 303 -1.80 16.99 16.85
CA LYS A 303 -0.37 16.76 16.71
C LYS A 303 -0.04 15.38 16.17
N LEU A 304 -1.03 14.64 15.67
CA LEU A 304 -0.81 13.34 15.06
C LEU A 304 0.11 13.49 13.85
N GLU A 305 1.24 12.79 13.86
CA GLU A 305 2.16 12.71 12.74
C GLU A 305 1.99 11.37 12.02
N ILE A 306 1.77 11.44 10.70
CA ILE A 306 1.55 10.27 9.86
C ILE A 306 2.60 10.19 8.74
N ARG A 307 2.80 8.97 8.24
CA ARG A 307 3.63 8.66 7.08
C ARG A 307 2.82 7.81 6.12
N LEU A 308 2.75 8.22 4.85
CA LEU A 308 2.22 7.43 3.76
C LEU A 308 3.15 6.25 3.48
N GLY A 309 2.65 5.04 3.56
CA GLY A 309 3.43 3.83 3.27
C GLY A 309 2.66 2.83 2.43
N ASP A 310 3.26 1.65 2.30
CA ASP A 310 2.81 0.55 1.43
C ASP A 310 2.69 0.93 -0.06
N PHE A 311 3.80 0.80 -0.78
CA PHE A 311 3.88 1.10 -2.21
C PHE A 311 3.68 -0.16 -3.08
N GLY A 312 3.08 -1.23 -2.53
CA GLY A 312 2.80 -2.48 -3.23
C GLY A 312 2.00 -2.32 -4.52
N GLU A 313 1.01 -1.42 -4.48
CA GLU A 313 0.12 -1.10 -5.61
C GLU A 313 0.56 0.14 -6.39
N ALA A 314 1.68 0.77 -6.03
CA ALA A 314 2.13 1.98 -6.70
C ALA A 314 2.50 1.70 -8.17
N ILE A 315 2.22 2.63 -9.08
CA ILE A 315 2.47 2.47 -10.51
C ILE A 315 3.23 3.69 -11.05
N PRO A 316 4.35 3.50 -11.79
CA PRO A 316 5.02 4.59 -12.49
C PRO A 316 4.11 5.20 -13.57
N THR A 317 4.09 6.52 -13.68
CA THR A 317 3.20 7.24 -14.60
C THR A 317 3.39 6.83 -16.06
N ASP A 318 4.61 6.47 -16.47
CA ASP A 318 4.94 6.01 -17.82
C ASP A 318 4.50 4.56 -18.11
N LYS A 319 4.02 3.82 -17.10
CA LYS A 319 3.49 2.45 -17.22
C LYS A 319 1.97 2.38 -17.18
N ILE A 320 1.30 3.50 -16.88
CA ILE A 320 -0.15 3.58 -16.82
C ILE A 320 -0.73 3.47 -18.23
N THR A 321 -1.78 2.67 -18.35
CA THR A 321 -2.59 2.55 -19.57
C THR A 321 -4.06 2.63 -19.18
N GLU A 322 -4.91 3.08 -20.10
CA GLU A 322 -6.36 3.25 -19.87
C GLU A 322 -7.06 1.93 -19.52
N ASN A 323 -6.46 0.80 -19.92
CA ASN A 323 -7.00 -0.52 -19.64
C ASN A 323 -6.61 -1.08 -18.27
N LEU A 324 -5.56 -0.53 -17.65
CA LEU A 324 -5.06 -1.01 -16.37
C LEU A 324 -6.09 -0.73 -15.28
N MET A 325 -6.54 -1.79 -14.63
CA MET A 325 -7.48 -1.72 -13.53
C MET A 325 -6.72 -1.62 -12.22
N ALA A 326 -6.71 -0.42 -11.65
CA ALA A 326 -6.01 -0.08 -10.41
C ALA A 326 -7.01 0.34 -9.31
N MET A 327 -6.48 0.50 -8.10
CA MET A 327 -7.22 0.84 -6.88
C MET A 327 -8.19 -0.25 -6.37
N PRO A 328 -8.39 -0.36 -5.05
CA PRO A 328 -9.48 -1.15 -4.49
C PRO A 328 -10.84 -0.66 -4.99
N THR A 329 -11.79 -1.59 -5.20
CA THR A 329 -13.10 -1.28 -5.80
C THR A 329 -13.81 -0.12 -5.10
N VAL A 330 -13.82 -0.07 -3.77
CA VAL A 330 -14.52 0.96 -2.98
C VAL A 330 -13.87 2.35 -3.06
N LEU A 331 -12.59 2.45 -3.44
CA LEU A 331 -11.88 3.72 -3.58
C LEU A 331 -11.66 4.10 -5.04
N ARG A 332 -12.03 3.22 -5.98
CA ARG A 332 -11.66 3.35 -7.37
C ARG A 332 -12.30 4.57 -8.02
N ALA A 333 -11.47 5.38 -8.64
CA ALA A 333 -11.89 6.57 -9.34
C ALA A 333 -12.73 6.25 -10.61
N PRO A 334 -13.72 7.09 -10.96
CA PRO A 334 -14.64 6.82 -12.07
C PRO A 334 -13.94 6.66 -13.42
N GLU A 335 -12.87 7.41 -13.68
CA GLU A 335 -12.09 7.32 -14.91
C GLU A 335 -11.44 5.94 -15.09
N ILE A 336 -11.05 5.28 -14.01
CA ILE A 336 -10.45 3.94 -14.06
C ILE A 336 -11.54 2.91 -14.37
N ILE A 337 -12.70 3.01 -13.71
CA ILE A 337 -13.85 2.12 -13.92
C ILE A 337 -14.32 2.18 -15.36
N LEU A 338 -14.48 3.40 -15.88
CA LEU A 338 -15.09 3.66 -17.18
C LEU A 338 -14.10 3.63 -18.35
N GLY A 339 -12.81 3.39 -18.08
CA GLY A 339 -11.80 3.29 -19.12
C GLY A 339 -11.55 4.65 -19.79
N HIS A 340 -11.30 5.67 -18.98
CA HIS A 340 -10.78 6.95 -19.43
C HIS A 340 -9.29 7.04 -19.09
N LYS A 341 -8.57 7.96 -19.73
CA LYS A 341 -7.20 8.30 -19.34
C LYS A 341 -7.15 8.69 -17.86
N TRP A 342 -6.24 8.07 -17.12
CA TRP A 342 -6.05 8.29 -15.70
C TRP A 342 -4.56 8.42 -15.35
N GLY A 343 -4.28 8.86 -14.13
CA GLY A 343 -2.92 9.07 -13.63
C GLY A 343 -2.95 9.59 -12.20
N GLN A 344 -2.06 10.53 -11.89
CA GLN A 344 -1.96 11.18 -10.58
C GLN A 344 -3.28 11.70 -9.98
N PRO A 345 -4.26 12.22 -10.75
CA PRO A 345 -5.56 12.60 -10.21
C PRO A 345 -6.37 11.48 -9.53
N ALA A 346 -6.03 10.21 -9.75
CA ALA A 346 -6.64 9.08 -9.06
C ALA A 346 -6.29 9.08 -7.55
N ASP A 347 -5.08 9.50 -7.19
CA ASP A 347 -4.69 9.65 -5.79
C ASP A 347 -5.44 10.81 -5.12
N ILE A 348 -5.77 11.86 -5.88
CA ILE A 348 -6.54 13.01 -5.40
C ILE A 348 -7.98 12.59 -5.10
N TRP A 349 -8.56 11.74 -5.94
CA TRP A 349 -9.84 11.09 -5.67
C TRP A 349 -9.78 10.31 -4.35
N ALA A 350 -8.75 9.48 -4.17
CA ALA A 350 -8.58 8.71 -2.93
C ALA A 350 -8.40 9.60 -1.68
N ILE A 351 -7.74 10.76 -1.79
CA ILE A 351 -7.68 11.76 -0.71
C ILE A 351 -9.07 12.32 -0.40
N GLY A 352 -9.88 12.61 -1.42
CA GLY A 352 -11.28 13.01 -1.24
C GLY A 352 -12.11 11.93 -0.54
N CYS A 353 -11.86 10.67 -0.88
CA CYS A 353 -12.50 9.53 -0.25
C CYS A 353 -12.15 9.44 1.24
N LEU A 354 -10.85 9.52 1.54
CA LEU A 354 -10.33 9.52 2.90
C LEU A 354 -10.90 10.71 3.71
N ALA A 355 -10.95 11.90 3.13
CA ALA A 355 -11.49 13.08 3.79
C ALA A 355 -12.96 12.89 4.20
N LEU A 356 -13.77 12.34 3.29
CA LEU A 356 -15.17 12.06 3.55
C LEU A 356 -15.35 11.04 4.67
N GLU A 357 -14.61 9.93 4.63
CA GLU A 357 -14.62 8.91 5.69
C GLU A 357 -14.22 9.48 7.06
N LEU A 358 -13.13 10.27 7.11
CA LEU A 358 -12.65 10.86 8.36
C LEU A 358 -13.65 11.85 8.96
N VAL A 359 -14.36 12.63 8.13
CA VAL A 359 -15.34 13.62 8.59
C VAL A 359 -16.63 12.96 9.05
N THR A 360 -17.13 11.95 8.32
CA THR A 360 -18.42 11.31 8.65
C THR A 360 -18.27 10.21 9.69
N GLY A 361 -17.07 9.67 9.89
CA GLY A 361 -16.83 8.52 10.77
C GLY A 361 -17.46 7.24 10.25
N THR A 362 -17.73 7.16 8.94
CA THR A 362 -18.42 6.05 8.28
C THR A 362 -17.74 5.71 6.96
N ARG A 363 -17.89 4.45 6.52
CA ARG A 363 -17.35 3.97 5.25
C ARG A 363 -17.81 4.85 4.09
N ILE A 364 -16.93 5.07 3.11
CA ILE A 364 -17.26 5.96 2.00
C ILE A 364 -18.41 5.45 1.12
N PHE A 365 -18.40 4.19 0.70
CA PHE A 365 -19.50 3.67 -0.09
C PHE A 365 -19.95 2.35 0.52
N ASP A 366 -21.25 2.22 0.62
CA ASP A 366 -21.86 0.93 0.92
C ASP A 366 -22.08 0.18 -0.40
N LEU A 367 -21.35 -0.93 -0.53
CA LEU A 367 -21.34 -1.76 -1.71
C LEU A 367 -22.22 -3.00 -1.55
N ASP A 368 -23.17 -3.01 -0.62
CA ASP A 368 -24.23 -4.02 -0.52
C ASP A 368 -25.04 -4.05 -1.83
N ALA A 369 -24.59 -4.90 -2.76
CA ALA A 369 -25.13 -5.00 -4.10
C ALA A 369 -26.29 -6.01 -4.12
N PRO A 370 -27.47 -5.65 -4.66
CA PRO A 370 -28.52 -6.61 -4.90
C PRO A 370 -28.06 -7.68 -5.92
N PRO A 371 -28.71 -8.85 -5.99
CA PRO A 371 -28.25 -9.98 -6.82
C PRO A 371 -28.05 -9.67 -8.32
N ASN A 372 -28.69 -8.62 -8.84
CA ASN A 372 -28.60 -8.19 -10.23
C ASN A 372 -27.49 -7.14 -10.49
N MET A 373 -26.73 -6.73 -9.47
CA MET A 373 -25.64 -5.77 -9.56
C MET A 373 -24.31 -6.40 -9.16
N THR A 374 -23.26 -6.05 -9.90
CA THR A 374 -21.89 -6.29 -9.43
C THR A 374 -21.52 -5.24 -8.38
N PHE A 375 -20.46 -5.48 -7.59
CA PHE A 375 -19.88 -4.46 -6.72
C PHE A 375 -19.46 -3.19 -7.49
N THR A 376 -19.04 -3.34 -8.75
CA THR A 376 -18.67 -2.19 -9.60
C THR A 376 -19.90 -1.42 -10.06
N ASP A 377 -21.01 -2.11 -10.37
CA ASP A 377 -22.29 -1.47 -10.72
C ASP A 377 -22.78 -0.62 -9.54
N MET A 378 -22.79 -1.20 -8.33
CA MET A 378 -23.20 -0.50 -7.11
C MET A 378 -22.28 0.70 -6.82
N HIS A 379 -20.96 0.51 -6.95
CA HIS A 379 -20.00 1.58 -6.70
C HIS A 379 -20.22 2.79 -7.63
N ILE A 380 -20.41 2.57 -8.93
CA ILE A 380 -20.72 3.67 -9.85
C ILE A 380 -22.07 4.34 -9.53
N ALA A 381 -23.07 3.55 -9.14
CA ALA A 381 -24.38 4.07 -8.77
C ALA A 381 -24.29 4.95 -7.51
N ARG A 382 -23.47 4.56 -6.52
CA ARG A 382 -23.20 5.37 -5.31
C ARG A 382 -22.39 6.64 -5.60
N ILE A 383 -21.49 6.61 -6.57
CA ILE A 383 -20.81 7.83 -7.04
C ILE A 383 -21.84 8.80 -7.63
N ALA A 384 -22.74 8.33 -8.49
CA ALA A 384 -23.79 9.17 -9.08
C ALA A 384 -24.80 9.67 -8.05
N GLU A 385 -25.16 8.86 -7.06
CA GLU A 385 -25.99 9.28 -5.92
C GLU A 385 -25.32 10.41 -5.14
N LEU A 386 -24.02 10.32 -4.87
CA LEU A 386 -23.33 11.31 -4.04
C LEU A 386 -23.03 12.62 -4.78
N LEU A 387 -22.64 12.54 -6.06
CA LEU A 387 -22.09 13.66 -6.82
C LEU A 387 -23.01 14.17 -7.93
N GLY A 388 -24.13 13.48 -8.18
CA GLY A 388 -25.03 13.77 -9.28
C GLY A 388 -24.62 13.14 -10.61
N PRO A 389 -25.24 13.56 -11.73
CA PRO A 389 -25.06 12.94 -13.03
C PRO A 389 -23.65 13.18 -13.59
N PHE A 390 -23.14 12.17 -14.30
CA PHE A 390 -21.83 12.22 -14.93
C PHE A 390 -21.84 13.19 -16.13
N PRO A 391 -20.86 14.10 -16.26
CA PRO A 391 -20.80 15.01 -17.40
C PRO A 391 -20.72 14.26 -18.73
N THR A 392 -21.49 14.70 -19.73
CA THR A 392 -21.51 14.08 -21.07
C THR A 392 -20.15 14.10 -21.74
N SER A 393 -19.37 15.19 -21.55
CA SER A 393 -18.01 15.30 -22.06
C SER A 393 -17.09 14.20 -21.52
N PHE A 394 -17.20 13.89 -20.23
CA PHE A 394 -16.45 12.84 -19.57
C PHE A 394 -16.88 11.44 -20.08
N LEU A 395 -18.19 11.17 -20.14
CA LEU A 395 -18.72 9.89 -20.62
C LEU A 395 -18.33 9.61 -22.07
N ASN A 396 -18.28 10.62 -22.93
CA ASN A 396 -17.90 10.46 -24.34
C ASN A 396 -16.43 10.04 -24.53
N ALA A 397 -15.57 10.30 -23.55
CA ALA A 397 -14.17 9.90 -23.57
C ALA A 397 -13.92 8.55 -22.87
N CYS A 398 -14.96 7.90 -22.34
CA CYS A 398 -14.87 6.62 -21.63
C CYS A 398 -15.16 5.43 -22.55
N HIS A 399 -14.19 4.54 -22.79
CA HIS A 399 -14.40 3.40 -23.71
C HIS A 399 -15.27 2.27 -23.12
N ARG A 400 -15.50 2.25 -21.79
CA ARG A 400 -16.38 1.28 -21.11
C ARG A 400 -17.73 1.87 -20.71
N ARG A 401 -18.06 3.07 -21.20
CA ARG A 401 -19.32 3.77 -20.90
C ARG A 401 -20.54 2.84 -21.04
N SER A 402 -20.64 2.12 -22.15
CA SER A 402 -21.82 1.29 -22.50
C SER A 402 -22.09 0.14 -21.53
N LEU A 403 -21.13 -0.23 -20.68
CA LEU A 403 -21.36 -1.23 -19.63
C LEU A 403 -22.25 -0.68 -18.51
N PHE A 404 -22.19 0.63 -18.26
CA PHE A 404 -22.80 1.26 -17.08
C PHE A 404 -23.85 2.33 -17.41
N PHE A 405 -23.77 2.94 -18.60
CA PHE A 405 -24.64 4.03 -19.02
C PHE A 405 -25.29 3.75 -20.37
N ASP A 406 -26.48 4.32 -20.56
CA ASP A 406 -27.17 4.34 -21.84
C ASP A 406 -26.65 5.46 -22.77
N ASP A 407 -27.20 5.53 -23.99
CA ASP A 407 -26.82 6.51 -25.01
C ASP A 407 -27.16 7.97 -24.62
N THR A 408 -28.10 8.16 -23.70
CA THR A 408 -28.49 9.47 -23.16
C THR A 408 -27.64 9.91 -21.97
N GLY A 409 -26.81 9.02 -21.42
CA GLY A 409 -25.94 9.28 -20.27
C GLY A 409 -26.56 8.96 -18.92
N ASN A 410 -27.70 8.24 -18.90
CA ASN A 410 -28.29 7.75 -17.66
C ASN A 410 -27.68 6.40 -17.28
N LEU A 411 -27.63 6.11 -15.97
CA LEU A 411 -27.16 4.82 -15.48
C LEU A 411 -28.11 3.70 -15.89
N ASN A 412 -27.55 2.59 -16.35
CA ASN A 412 -28.29 1.36 -16.63
C ASN A 412 -28.86 0.73 -15.35
N LYS A 413 -28.15 0.90 -14.22
CA LYS A 413 -28.48 0.33 -12.91
C LYS A 413 -28.32 1.40 -11.81
N PRO A 414 -29.21 2.39 -11.71
CA PRO A 414 -29.16 3.39 -10.63
C PRO A 414 -29.56 2.77 -9.30
N VAL A 415 -29.21 3.45 -8.19
CA VAL A 415 -29.77 3.15 -6.87
C VAL A 415 -31.28 3.43 -6.92
N THR A 416 -32.11 2.53 -6.38
CA THR A 416 -33.56 2.76 -6.31
C THR A 416 -33.90 3.85 -5.30
N GLU A 417 -35.04 4.52 -5.44
CA GLU A 417 -35.45 5.61 -4.53
C GLU A 417 -35.45 5.16 -3.06
N GLU A 418 -35.84 3.93 -2.78
CA GLU A 418 -35.89 3.36 -1.42
C GLU A 418 -34.50 3.02 -0.85
N ALA A 419 -33.49 2.91 -1.72
CA ALA A 419 -32.11 2.56 -1.36
C ALA A 419 -31.17 3.78 -1.33
N ILE A 420 -31.69 4.97 -1.63
CA ILE A 420 -30.97 6.25 -1.47
C ILE A 420 -30.67 6.44 0.02
N ARG A 421 -29.39 6.70 0.33
CA ARG A 421 -28.92 6.92 1.69
C ARG A 421 -28.72 8.40 1.97
N TYR A 422 -28.12 9.13 1.03
CA TYR A 422 -27.71 10.52 1.26
C TYR A 422 -28.21 11.50 0.20
N ALA A 423 -28.47 11.04 -1.03
CA ALA A 423 -28.89 11.86 -2.18
C ALA A 423 -27.88 12.93 -2.69
N ASP A 424 -27.04 13.49 -1.82
CA ASP A 424 -25.93 14.38 -2.18
C ASP A 424 -24.86 14.45 -1.07
N LEU A 425 -23.72 15.07 -1.40
CA LEU A 425 -22.61 15.26 -0.45
C LEU A 425 -23.01 16.13 0.76
N LYS A 426 -23.82 17.17 0.57
CA LYS A 426 -24.17 18.11 1.64
C LYS A 426 -25.00 17.44 2.72
N THR A 427 -25.99 16.66 2.32
CA THR A 427 -26.83 15.83 3.18
C THR A 427 -26.00 14.75 3.86
N ARG A 428 -25.03 14.15 3.15
CA ARG A 428 -24.11 13.21 3.78
C ARG A 428 -23.28 13.84 4.91
N LEU A 429 -22.88 15.09 4.74
CA LEU A 429 -22.09 15.82 5.72
C LEU A 429 -22.95 16.42 6.85
N SER A 430 -24.28 16.46 6.77
CA SER A 430 -25.11 17.10 7.81
C SER A 430 -25.02 16.42 9.17
N ASP A 431 -24.78 15.11 9.19
CA ASP A 431 -24.67 14.31 10.42
C ASP A 431 -23.30 14.38 11.08
N SER A 432 -22.34 15.12 10.49
CA SER A 432 -20.99 15.29 11.02
C SER A 432 -20.92 16.17 12.28
N GLY A 433 -21.99 16.93 12.57
CA GLY A 433 -22.02 17.87 13.70
C GLY A 433 -21.21 19.16 13.46
N LEU A 434 -20.90 19.49 12.21
CA LEU A 434 -20.19 20.69 11.82
C LEU A 434 -21.07 21.94 11.84
N HIS A 435 -20.49 23.07 12.24
CA HIS A 435 -21.12 24.37 12.06
C HIS A 435 -20.97 24.86 10.61
N ASP A 436 -21.91 25.70 10.13
CA ASP A 436 -22.04 26.11 8.73
C ASP A 436 -20.71 26.50 8.06
N LYS A 437 -19.90 27.36 8.68
CA LYS A 437 -18.61 27.80 8.10
C LYS A 437 -17.60 26.66 7.93
N GLN A 438 -17.57 25.69 8.85
CA GLN A 438 -16.69 24.53 8.73
C GLN A 438 -17.21 23.56 7.68
N LEU A 439 -18.54 23.39 7.63
CA LEU A 439 -19.22 22.56 6.64
C LEU A 439 -18.90 23.05 5.22
N ASP A 440 -19.01 24.36 4.96
CA ASP A 440 -18.72 24.94 3.64
C ASP A 440 -17.27 24.67 3.18
N LEU A 441 -16.30 24.82 4.09
CA LEU A 441 -14.88 24.57 3.79
C LEU A 441 -14.61 23.09 3.50
N VAL A 442 -15.20 22.20 4.29
CA VAL A 442 -15.06 20.74 4.14
C VAL A 442 -15.74 20.27 2.85
N GLU A 443 -16.97 20.71 2.60
CA GLU A 443 -17.73 20.39 1.39
C GLU A 443 -16.97 20.85 0.13
N GLN A 444 -16.44 22.08 0.15
CA GLN A 444 -15.64 22.61 -0.96
C GLN A 444 -14.40 21.76 -1.23
N PHE A 445 -13.65 21.39 -0.20
CA PHE A 445 -12.47 20.54 -0.35
C PHE A 445 -12.82 19.17 -0.95
N ILE A 446 -13.84 18.50 -0.40
CA ILE A 446 -14.24 17.17 -0.85
C ILE A 446 -14.75 17.22 -2.30
N ASN A 447 -15.56 18.22 -2.67
CA ASN A 447 -16.03 18.41 -4.05
C ASN A 447 -14.89 18.61 -5.05
N ARG A 448 -13.83 19.33 -4.66
CA ARG A 448 -12.64 19.50 -5.53
C ARG A 448 -11.89 18.18 -5.74
N CYS A 449 -11.76 17.36 -4.69
CA CYS A 449 -11.08 16.07 -4.76
C CYS A 449 -11.91 15.03 -5.53
N LEU A 450 -13.22 14.98 -5.30
CA LEU A 450 -14.14 14.01 -5.89
C LEU A 450 -14.74 14.50 -7.21
N PHE A 451 -14.14 15.47 -7.88
CA PHE A 451 -14.64 15.91 -9.18
C PHE A 451 -14.58 14.76 -10.20
N ILE A 452 -15.66 14.53 -10.96
CA ILE A 452 -15.76 13.36 -11.86
C ILE A 452 -14.69 13.38 -12.95
N ASP A 453 -14.51 14.54 -13.60
CA ASP A 453 -13.45 14.71 -14.59
C ASP A 453 -12.06 14.82 -13.92
N PRO A 454 -11.15 13.85 -14.13
CA PRO A 454 -9.83 13.87 -13.51
C PRO A 454 -8.98 15.07 -13.93
N ALA A 455 -9.23 15.69 -15.09
CA ALA A 455 -8.48 16.86 -15.54
C ALA A 455 -8.80 18.13 -14.74
N LEU A 456 -9.93 18.14 -14.03
CA LEU A 456 -10.38 19.27 -13.21
C LEU A 456 -10.06 19.09 -11.73
N ARG A 457 -9.51 17.94 -11.32
CA ARG A 457 -9.02 17.75 -9.97
C ARG A 457 -7.72 18.53 -9.76
N PRO A 458 -7.53 19.16 -8.59
CA PRO A 458 -6.28 19.84 -8.25
C PRO A 458 -5.12 18.85 -8.17
N SER A 459 -3.89 19.31 -8.30
CA SER A 459 -2.73 18.50 -7.91
C SER A 459 -2.64 18.36 -6.38
N ALA A 460 -1.86 17.39 -5.88
CA ALA A 460 -1.63 17.25 -4.45
C ALA A 460 -0.99 18.50 -3.83
N SER A 461 -0.15 19.20 -4.59
CA SER A 461 0.44 20.48 -4.17
C SER A 461 -0.60 21.60 -4.09
N ASP A 462 -1.57 21.64 -5.01
CA ASP A 462 -2.65 22.65 -4.99
C ASP A 462 -3.59 22.46 -3.80
N LEU A 463 -3.80 21.21 -3.34
CA LEU A 463 -4.58 20.93 -2.14
C LEU A 463 -3.98 21.57 -0.88
N LEU A 464 -2.66 21.74 -0.82
CA LEU A 464 -2.00 22.38 0.33
C LEU A 464 -2.32 23.87 0.45
N GLN A 465 -2.81 24.49 -0.61
CA GLN A 465 -3.28 25.88 -0.62
C GLN A 465 -4.80 25.97 -0.41
N ASP A 466 -5.49 24.84 -0.19
CA ASP A 466 -6.92 24.85 0.06
C ASP A 466 -7.24 25.55 1.39
N SER A 467 -8.30 26.34 1.39
CA SER A 467 -8.75 27.14 2.53
C SER A 467 -8.97 26.30 3.79
N TRP A 468 -9.45 25.05 3.65
CA TRP A 468 -9.64 24.17 4.80
C TRP A 468 -8.30 23.75 5.41
N LEU A 469 -7.36 23.28 4.60
CA LEU A 469 -6.06 22.82 5.10
C LEU A 469 -5.21 24.00 5.62
N ALA A 470 -5.25 25.14 4.92
CA ALA A 470 -4.53 26.35 5.31
C ALA A 470 -5.09 26.99 6.59
N ALA A 471 -6.38 26.85 6.88
CA ALA A 471 -6.97 27.33 8.13
C ALA A 471 -6.41 26.63 9.39
N TYR A 472 -5.79 25.47 9.21
CA TYR A 472 -5.28 24.62 10.29
C TYR A 472 -3.78 24.29 10.15
N SER A 473 -3.07 24.92 9.23
CA SER A 473 -1.61 24.87 9.19
C SER A 473 -1.05 25.75 10.32
N GLN A 474 -0.54 25.14 11.39
CA GLN A 474 0.23 25.82 12.43
C GLN A 474 1.72 25.88 12.08
#